data_AF-L9WXP0-F1
#
_entry.id   AF-L9WXP0-F1
#
_cell.length_a   1.000
_cell.length_b   1.000
_cell.length_c   1.000
_cell.angle_alpha   90.00
_cell.angle_beta   90.00
_cell.angle_gamma   90.00
#
_symmetry.space_group_name_H-M   'P 1'
#
loop_
_entity.id
_entity.type
_entity.pdbx_description
1 polymer ?
#
loop_
_entity_poly.entity_id
_entity_poly.type
_entity_poly.pdbx_seq_one_letter_code
_entity_poly.pdbx_strand_id
1 'polypeptide(L)'
;MATRTRRGDAGIFGEIATDVRRLHVGWMALRFPRQRGRGHAVMGRWTPETTSQQLRYYGWGVLGALGLLVAYPLTVIGLATRYYAARLDSTRTRLGVAGVTGLAVLAWGGLTAVAHLQLEPDAVLAVAAASAVATGATALSAGCSRVGGRSVSVLLAYPFALTALLLPPVVAALVTPSLEGVVLEPSYAFAVQLLEGPLAVGGLNELLRANFELAGAAYAAMWVAIAFPLGWLLGLAVALANLVRPSS
;
A
#
# COMPACT_ATOMS: atom_id res chain seq x y z
N MET A 1 3.86 -46.39 1.09
CA MET A 1 3.15 -45.96 -0.14
C MET A 1 2.95 -44.44 -0.04
N ALA A 2 3.83 -43.67 -0.69
CA ALA A 2 3.87 -42.21 -0.54
C ALA A 2 2.88 -41.54 -1.48
N THR A 3 1.82 -40.94 -0.93
CA THR A 3 0.92 -40.03 -1.65
C THR A 3 1.68 -38.75 -1.98
N ARG A 4 2.30 -38.71 -3.17
CA ARG A 4 2.59 -37.44 -3.86
C ARG A 4 1.26 -36.78 -4.17
N THR A 5 0.85 -35.82 -3.34
CA THR A 5 -0.23 -34.89 -3.68
C THR A 5 0.16 -34.16 -4.96
N ARG A 6 -0.59 -34.40 -6.05
CA ARG A 6 -0.47 -33.68 -7.32
C ARG A 6 -0.59 -32.19 -7.04
N ARG A 7 0.52 -31.46 -7.14
CA ARG A 7 0.58 -30.00 -7.01
C ARG A 7 0.12 -29.27 -8.29
N GLY A 8 -0.66 -29.93 -9.15
CA GLY A 8 -0.95 -29.45 -10.51
C GLY A 8 -2.37 -29.65 -11.04
N ASP A 9 -3.32 -30.21 -10.27
CA ASP A 9 -4.70 -30.49 -10.76
C ASP A 9 -5.78 -29.52 -10.26
N ALA A 10 -5.44 -28.61 -9.34
CA ALA A 10 -6.36 -27.55 -8.96
C ALA A 10 -6.20 -26.43 -10.00
N GLY A 11 -7.07 -26.38 -11.01
CA GLY A 11 -7.15 -25.21 -11.91
C GLY A 11 -7.33 -23.91 -11.13
N ILE A 12 -7.31 -22.76 -11.82
CA ILE A 12 -7.38 -21.41 -11.22
C ILE A 12 -8.46 -21.31 -10.12
N PHE A 13 -9.63 -21.90 -10.33
CA PHE A 13 -10.71 -21.94 -9.33
C PHE A 13 -10.36 -22.68 -8.04
N GLY A 14 -9.60 -23.78 -8.09
CA GLY A 14 -9.16 -24.51 -6.91
C GLY A 14 -8.12 -23.74 -6.08
N GLU A 15 -7.27 -22.98 -6.76
CA GLU A 15 -6.36 -22.02 -6.12
C GLU A 15 -7.12 -20.89 -5.42
N ILE A 16 -8.07 -20.25 -6.12
CA ILE A 16 -8.93 -19.21 -5.55
C ILE A 16 -9.70 -19.73 -4.34
N ALA A 17 -10.32 -20.91 -4.45
CA ALA A 17 -11.07 -21.52 -3.36
C ALA A 17 -10.18 -21.81 -2.14
N THR A 18 -8.92 -22.18 -2.38
CA THR A 18 -7.93 -22.40 -1.32
C THR A 18 -7.58 -21.08 -0.62
N ASP A 19 -7.37 -20.01 -1.38
CA ASP A 19 -7.02 -18.69 -0.85
C ASP A 19 -8.16 -18.10 -0.01
N VAL A 20 -9.39 -18.11 -0.54
CA VAL A 20 -10.61 -17.66 0.18
C VAL A 20 -10.82 -18.45 1.47
N ARG A 21 -10.60 -19.77 1.44
CA ARG A 21 -10.72 -20.61 2.64
C ARG A 21 -9.67 -20.24 3.69
N ARG A 22 -8.42 -19.99 3.30
CA ARG A 22 -7.35 -19.57 4.22
C ARG A 22 -7.66 -18.22 4.85
N LEU A 23 -8.17 -17.26 4.09
CA LEU A 23 -8.60 -15.96 4.61
C LEU A 23 -9.75 -16.11 5.61
N HIS A 24 -10.78 -16.89 5.27
CA HIS A 24 -11.91 -17.13 6.16
C HIS A 24 -11.50 -17.82 7.47
N VAL A 25 -10.63 -18.84 7.38
CA VAL A 25 -10.07 -19.50 8.58
C VAL A 25 -9.24 -18.51 9.40
N GLY A 26 -8.48 -17.63 8.75
CA GLY A 26 -7.73 -16.56 9.40
C GLY A 26 -8.63 -15.59 10.17
N TRP A 27 -9.75 -15.20 9.58
CA TRP A 27 -10.79 -14.37 10.19
C TRP A 27 -11.44 -15.08 11.39
N MET A 28 -11.87 -16.33 11.21
CA MET A 28 -12.47 -17.12 12.29
C MET A 28 -11.50 -17.29 13.46
N ALA A 29 -10.21 -17.41 13.18
CA ALA A 29 -9.18 -17.54 14.20
C ALA A 29 -8.90 -16.27 15.02
N LEU A 30 -9.43 -15.10 14.63
CA LEU A 30 -9.36 -13.88 15.46
C LEU A 30 -10.21 -14.03 16.73
N ARG A 31 -11.40 -14.64 16.62
CA ARG A 31 -12.31 -14.85 17.75
C ARG A 31 -12.27 -16.28 18.30
N PHE A 32 -11.94 -17.25 17.45
CA PHE A 32 -11.91 -18.69 17.75
C PHE A 32 -10.53 -19.28 17.41
N PRO A 33 -9.52 -19.13 18.29
CA PRO A 33 -8.11 -19.40 17.98
C PRO A 33 -7.79 -20.81 17.46
N ARG A 34 -8.61 -21.82 17.78
CA ARG A 34 -8.45 -23.23 17.37
C ARG A 34 -8.87 -23.52 15.91
N GLN A 35 -9.23 -22.51 15.13
CA GLN A 35 -9.61 -22.68 13.72
C GLN A 35 -8.42 -22.81 12.77
N ARG A 36 -7.24 -22.28 13.14
CA ARG A 36 -5.98 -22.50 12.40
C ARG A 36 -5.44 -23.89 12.75
N GLY A 37 -5.71 -24.88 11.89
CA GLY A 37 -5.10 -26.21 12.01
C GLY A 37 -3.58 -26.13 11.87
N ARG A 38 -2.85 -26.09 12.99
CA ARG A 38 -1.44 -26.48 12.99
C ARG A 38 -1.42 -28.00 13.01
N GLY A 39 -0.68 -28.64 12.11
CA GLY A 39 -0.68 -30.10 11.87
C GLY A 39 -0.33 -31.00 13.08
N HIS A 40 -0.16 -30.44 14.27
CA HIS A 40 0.18 -31.13 15.53
C HIS A 40 -0.79 -30.76 16.68
N ALA A 41 -1.96 -30.21 16.38
CA ALA A 41 -2.98 -29.97 17.41
C ALA A 41 -3.67 -31.29 17.79
N VAL A 42 -3.32 -31.83 18.95
CA VAL A 42 -3.94 -33.02 19.57
C VAL A 42 -5.44 -32.78 19.89
N MET A 43 -5.85 -31.51 19.95
CA MET A 43 -7.24 -31.08 20.15
C MET A 43 -7.87 -30.69 18.81
N GLY A 44 -9.09 -31.19 18.54
CA GLY A 44 -9.87 -30.91 17.34
C GLY A 44 -10.25 -29.42 17.16
N ARG A 45 -10.79 -29.09 15.98
CA ARG A 45 -11.30 -27.74 15.68
C ARG A 45 -12.43 -27.37 16.65
N TRP A 46 -12.52 -26.09 17.02
CA TRP A 46 -13.57 -25.61 17.91
C TRP A 46 -14.95 -25.76 17.23
N THR A 47 -15.88 -26.40 17.94
CA THR A 47 -17.28 -26.60 17.53
C THR A 47 -18.20 -25.97 18.58
N PRO A 48 -19.25 -25.24 18.17
CA PRO A 48 -20.20 -24.68 19.13
C PRO A 48 -21.08 -25.78 19.73
N GLU A 49 -21.17 -25.83 21.06
CA GLU A 49 -21.96 -26.85 21.80
C GLU A 49 -23.33 -26.32 22.25
N THR A 50 -23.47 -24.99 22.35
CA THR A 50 -24.70 -24.33 22.80
C THR A 50 -25.28 -23.40 21.73
N THR A 51 -26.58 -23.14 21.76
CA THR A 51 -27.29 -22.29 20.78
C THR A 51 -26.73 -20.85 20.73
N SER A 52 -26.36 -20.28 21.87
CA SER A 52 -25.71 -18.95 21.95
C SER A 52 -24.33 -18.94 21.29
N GLN A 53 -23.55 -20.02 21.46
CA GLN A 53 -22.26 -20.18 20.80
C GLN A 53 -22.41 -20.38 19.29
N GLN A 54 -23.44 -21.09 18.84
CA GLN A 54 -23.75 -21.25 17.41
C GLN A 54 -24.04 -19.89 16.77
N LEU A 55 -24.91 -19.07 17.38
CA LEU A 55 -25.23 -17.75 16.85
C LEU A 55 -24.00 -16.86 16.72
N ARG A 56 -23.12 -16.84 17.74
CA ARG A 56 -21.87 -16.07 17.69
C ARG A 56 -20.90 -16.60 16.64
N TYR A 57 -20.80 -17.92 16.51
CA TYR A 57 -19.91 -18.57 15.54
C TYR A 57 -20.34 -18.29 14.10
N TYR A 58 -21.61 -18.53 13.78
CA TYR A 58 -22.16 -18.27 12.45
C TYR A 58 -22.26 -16.78 12.15
N GLY A 59 -22.64 -15.95 13.13
CA GLY A 59 -22.64 -14.49 12.97
C GLY A 59 -21.26 -13.94 12.64
N TRP A 60 -20.22 -14.37 13.38
CA TRP A 60 -18.83 -14.01 13.07
C TRP A 60 -18.38 -14.56 11.71
N GLY A 61 -18.82 -15.77 11.35
CA GLY A 61 -18.57 -16.37 10.04
C GLY A 61 -19.19 -15.57 8.89
N VAL A 62 -20.45 -15.15 9.01
CA VAL A 62 -21.15 -14.32 8.01
C VAL A 62 -20.46 -12.97 7.85
N LEU A 63 -20.10 -12.31 8.97
CA LEU A 63 -19.33 -11.07 8.92
C LEU A 63 -17.98 -11.27 8.22
N GLY A 64 -17.31 -12.39 8.47
CA GLY A 64 -16.08 -12.76 7.77
C GLY A 64 -16.29 -13.01 6.28
N ALA A 65 -17.39 -13.66 5.92
CA ALA A 65 -17.75 -13.91 4.53
C ALA A 65 -18.02 -12.60 3.77
N LEU A 66 -18.70 -11.65 4.40
CA LEU A 66 -18.88 -10.31 3.83
C LEU A 66 -17.55 -9.54 3.75
N GLY A 67 -16.71 -9.63 4.79
CA GLY A 67 -15.37 -9.02 4.79
C GLY A 67 -14.46 -9.57 3.69
N LEU A 68 -14.65 -10.82 3.25
CA LEU A 68 -13.91 -11.41 2.14
C LEU A 68 -14.17 -10.70 0.80
N LEU A 69 -15.32 -10.03 0.62
CA LEU A 69 -15.59 -9.24 -0.58
C LEU A 69 -14.57 -8.11 -0.77
N VAL A 70 -14.01 -7.59 0.32
CA VAL A 70 -12.96 -6.57 0.31
C VAL A 70 -11.58 -7.21 0.46
N ALA A 71 -11.43 -8.16 1.39
CA ALA A 71 -10.14 -8.77 1.70
C ALA A 71 -9.57 -9.57 0.53
N TYR A 72 -10.41 -10.25 -0.26
CA TYR A 72 -9.94 -11.07 -1.37
C TYR A 72 -9.36 -10.22 -2.52
N PRO A 73 -10.06 -9.20 -3.07
CA PRO A 73 -9.45 -8.27 -4.03
C PRO A 73 -8.15 -7.65 -3.50
N LEU A 74 -8.13 -7.26 -2.23
CA LEU A 74 -6.94 -6.69 -1.59
C LEU A 74 -5.79 -7.71 -1.55
N THR A 75 -6.07 -9.00 -1.31
CA THR A 75 -5.04 -10.05 -1.37
C THR A 75 -4.51 -10.27 -2.78
N VAL A 76 -5.36 -10.17 -3.80
CA VAL A 76 -4.93 -10.26 -5.21
C VAL A 76 -4.00 -9.10 -5.55
N ILE A 77 -4.34 -7.87 -5.15
CA ILE A 77 -3.48 -6.70 -5.28
C ILE A 77 -2.15 -6.94 -4.56
N GLY A 78 -2.18 -7.45 -3.32
CA GLY A 78 -0.98 -7.78 -2.56
C GLY A 78 -0.10 -8.84 -3.24
N LEU A 79 -0.70 -9.86 -3.86
CA LEU A 79 0.00 -10.89 -4.62
C LEU A 79 0.65 -10.31 -5.88
N ALA A 80 -0.07 -9.46 -6.62
CA ALA A 80 0.45 -8.76 -7.79
C ALA A 80 1.63 -7.85 -7.40
N THR A 81 1.47 -7.02 -6.38
CA THR A 81 2.54 -6.14 -5.88
C THR A 81 3.76 -6.95 -5.46
N ARG A 82 3.57 -8.07 -4.76
CA ARG A 82 4.69 -8.97 -4.38
C ARG A 82 5.36 -9.60 -5.60
N TYR A 83 4.59 -10.00 -6.61
CA TYR A 83 5.13 -10.57 -7.85
C TYR A 83 6.02 -9.58 -8.60
N TYR A 84 5.53 -8.34 -8.79
CA TYR A 84 6.32 -7.30 -9.44
C TYR A 84 7.51 -6.86 -8.58
N ALA A 85 7.32 -6.75 -7.27
CA ALA A 85 8.40 -6.44 -6.34
C ALA A 85 9.51 -7.51 -6.39
N ALA A 86 9.18 -8.80 -6.33
CA ALA A 86 10.15 -9.89 -6.41
C ALA A 86 10.94 -9.90 -7.73
N ARG A 87 10.31 -9.48 -8.83
CA ARG A 87 10.97 -9.35 -10.13
C ARG A 87 12.00 -8.20 -10.14
N LEU A 88 11.66 -7.09 -9.48
CA LEU A 88 12.55 -5.93 -9.29
C LEU A 88 13.59 -6.16 -8.17
N ASP A 89 13.34 -7.10 -7.25
CA ASP A 89 14.19 -7.36 -6.09
C ASP A 89 15.54 -7.99 -6.49
N SER A 90 15.62 -8.63 -7.66
CA SER A 90 16.90 -9.11 -8.23
C SER A 90 17.93 -7.99 -8.42
N THR A 91 17.46 -6.78 -8.72
CA THR A 91 18.28 -5.56 -8.84
C THR A 91 18.60 -4.99 -7.45
N ARG A 92 17.63 -4.97 -6.55
CA ARG A 92 17.75 -4.40 -5.20
C ARG A 92 18.65 -5.21 -4.26
N THR A 93 18.54 -6.53 -4.28
CA THR A 93 19.39 -7.44 -3.48
C THR A 93 20.87 -7.32 -3.83
N ARG A 94 21.20 -6.94 -5.07
CA ARG A 94 22.58 -6.75 -5.54
C ARG A 94 23.12 -5.35 -5.27
N LEU A 95 22.26 -4.32 -5.31
CA LEU A 95 22.66 -2.91 -5.24
C LEU A 95 22.53 -2.30 -3.83
N GLY A 96 21.71 -2.88 -2.96
CA GLY A 96 21.42 -2.35 -1.63
C GLY A 96 20.72 -0.98 -1.66
N VAL A 97 20.53 -0.37 -0.49
CA VAL A 97 19.88 0.96 -0.38
C VAL A 97 20.65 2.03 -1.16
N ALA A 98 21.98 2.02 -1.04
CA ALA A 98 22.84 2.98 -1.74
C ALA A 98 22.72 2.87 -3.26
N GLY A 99 22.69 1.65 -3.82
CA GLY A 99 22.57 1.48 -5.26
C GLY A 99 21.17 1.77 -5.79
N VAL A 100 20.09 1.51 -5.04
CA VAL A 100 18.73 1.92 -5.43
C VAL A 100 18.60 3.44 -5.43
N THR A 101 19.07 4.11 -4.36
CA THR A 101 19.06 5.57 -4.30
C THR A 101 19.95 6.17 -5.39
N GLY A 102 21.12 5.59 -5.64
CA GLY A 102 22.01 6.02 -6.72
C GLY A 102 21.38 5.87 -8.10
N LEU A 103 20.71 4.75 -8.39
CA LEU A 103 19.95 4.58 -9.64
C LEU A 103 18.82 5.61 -9.77
N ALA A 104 18.12 5.91 -8.68
CA ALA A 104 17.09 6.94 -8.68
C ALA A 104 17.70 8.32 -9.01
N VAL A 105 18.80 8.70 -8.36
CA VAL A 105 19.54 9.93 -8.66
C VAL A 105 19.97 9.98 -10.12
N LEU A 106 20.49 8.88 -10.67
CA LEU A 106 20.94 8.83 -12.06
C LEU A 106 19.78 8.92 -13.05
N ALA A 107 18.69 8.18 -12.80
CA ALA A 107 17.52 8.17 -13.68
C ALA A 107 16.83 9.54 -13.69
N TRP A 108 16.55 10.10 -12.51
CA TRP A 108 15.87 11.39 -12.38
C TRP A 108 16.79 12.57 -12.70
N GLY A 109 18.07 12.50 -12.33
CA GLY A 109 19.09 13.49 -12.69
C GLY A 109 19.34 13.51 -14.20
N GLY A 110 19.38 12.34 -14.84
CA GLY A 110 19.45 12.21 -16.30
C GLY A 110 18.23 12.79 -16.99
N LEU A 111 17.02 12.51 -16.47
CA LEU A 111 15.79 13.13 -16.98
C LEU A 111 15.83 14.67 -16.85
N THR A 112 16.31 15.18 -15.72
CA THR A 112 16.47 16.62 -15.49
C THR A 112 17.49 17.25 -16.46
N ALA A 113 18.60 16.54 -16.74
CA ALA A 113 19.59 16.99 -17.71
C ALA A 113 19.03 17.02 -19.14
N VAL A 114 18.27 16.00 -19.55
CA VAL A 114 17.59 15.99 -20.86
C VAL A 114 16.55 17.11 -20.94
N ALA A 115 15.77 17.31 -19.88
CA ALA A 115 14.82 18.42 -19.79
C ALA A 115 15.53 19.76 -19.94
N HIS A 116 16.69 19.95 -19.32
CA HIS A 116 17.48 21.18 -19.45
C HIS A 116 17.92 21.49 -20.89
N LEU A 117 18.09 20.46 -21.73
CA LEU A 117 18.48 20.63 -23.13
C LEU A 117 17.30 20.90 -24.06
N GLN A 118 16.07 20.55 -23.66
CA GLN A 118 14.90 20.54 -24.55
C GLN A 118 13.77 21.47 -24.12
N LEU A 119 13.72 21.88 -22.85
CA LEU A 119 12.60 22.59 -22.26
C LEU A 119 13.00 23.99 -21.74
N GLU A 120 12.00 24.84 -21.58
CA GLU A 120 12.15 26.16 -20.97
C GLU A 120 12.58 26.06 -19.49
N PRO A 121 13.30 27.07 -18.96
CA PRO A 121 13.85 27.03 -17.61
C PRO A 121 12.83 26.68 -16.51
N ASP A 122 11.59 27.16 -16.62
CA ASP A 122 10.53 26.89 -15.64
C ASP A 122 10.11 25.41 -15.62
N ALA A 123 10.06 24.76 -16.78
CA ALA A 123 9.77 23.34 -16.87
C ALA A 123 10.94 22.50 -16.33
N VAL A 124 12.18 22.96 -16.53
CA VAL A 124 13.38 22.32 -15.96
C VAL A 124 13.35 22.39 -14.43
N LEU A 125 12.99 23.54 -13.87
CA LEU A 125 12.84 23.72 -12.41
C LEU A 125 11.78 22.78 -11.83
N ALA A 126 10.63 22.62 -12.50
CA ALA A 126 9.61 21.66 -12.08
C ALA A 126 10.14 20.21 -12.08
N VAL A 127 10.82 19.80 -13.16
CA VAL A 127 11.40 18.45 -13.25
C VAL A 127 12.45 18.23 -12.17
N ALA A 128 13.30 19.24 -11.90
CA ALA A 128 14.32 19.17 -10.86
C ALA A 128 13.71 19.05 -9.45
N ALA A 129 12.71 19.89 -9.13
CA ALA A 129 12.02 19.85 -7.84
C ALA A 129 11.29 18.52 -7.63
N ALA A 130 10.55 18.05 -8.65
CA ALA A 130 9.88 16.76 -8.63
C ALA A 130 10.86 15.59 -8.45
N SER A 131 11.99 15.63 -9.15
CA SER A 131 13.06 14.63 -9.07
C SER A 131 13.70 14.55 -7.69
N ALA A 132 13.96 15.70 -7.05
CA ALA A 132 14.52 15.76 -5.71
C ALA A 132 13.59 15.10 -4.68
N VAL A 133 12.29 15.39 -4.77
CA VAL A 133 11.27 14.82 -3.89
C VAL A 133 11.09 13.32 -4.14
N ALA A 134 11.03 12.89 -5.40
CA ALA A 134 10.96 11.48 -5.78
C ALA A 134 12.14 10.69 -5.20
N THR A 135 13.34 11.25 -5.34
CA THR A 135 14.58 10.62 -4.88
C THR A 135 14.66 10.54 -3.36
N GLY A 136 14.31 11.63 -2.66
CA GLY A 136 14.29 11.67 -1.19
C GLY A 136 13.30 10.65 -0.60
N ALA A 137 12.08 10.62 -1.13
CA ALA A 137 11.06 9.66 -0.71
C ALA A 137 11.48 8.20 -1.01
N THR A 138 12.09 7.96 -2.18
CA THR A 138 12.64 6.64 -2.55
C THR A 138 13.73 6.22 -1.57
N ALA A 139 14.65 7.12 -1.20
CA ALA A 139 15.71 6.85 -0.25
C ALA A 139 15.16 6.50 1.14
N LEU A 140 14.15 7.24 1.61
CA LEU A 140 13.47 6.97 2.89
C LEU A 140 12.76 5.62 2.87
N SER A 141 12.02 5.31 1.80
CA SER A 141 11.38 4.01 1.61
C SER A 141 12.40 2.87 1.61
N ALA A 142 13.51 3.05 0.88
CA ALA A 142 14.58 2.08 0.78
C ALA A 142 15.25 1.84 2.13
N GLY A 143 15.53 2.92 2.88
CA GLY A 143 16.07 2.86 4.24
C GLY A 143 15.15 2.13 5.21
N CYS A 144 13.86 2.47 5.24
CA CYS A 144 12.87 1.81 6.10
C CYS A 144 12.75 0.31 5.78
N SER A 145 12.83 -0.07 4.51
CA SER A 145 12.78 -1.48 4.11
C SER A 145 13.98 -2.29 4.59
N ARG A 146 15.16 -1.66 4.76
CA ARG A 146 16.39 -2.35 5.20
C ARG A 146 16.31 -2.84 6.64
N VAL A 147 15.51 -2.18 7.47
CA VAL A 147 15.29 -2.56 8.88
C VAL A 147 14.60 -3.93 8.99
N GLY A 148 13.98 -4.43 7.92
CA GLY A 148 13.56 -5.84 7.79
C GLY A 148 12.31 -6.25 8.59
N GLY A 149 11.62 -5.30 9.22
CA GLY A 149 10.41 -5.57 10.00
C GLY A 149 9.11 -5.38 9.22
N ARG A 150 8.16 -6.33 9.32
CA ARG A 150 6.81 -6.22 8.73
C ARG A 150 6.13 -4.90 9.12
N SER A 151 6.25 -4.50 10.38
CA SER A 151 5.65 -3.26 10.89
C SER A 151 6.28 -2.02 10.25
N VAL A 152 7.62 -1.99 10.10
CA VAL A 152 8.32 -0.85 9.49
C VAL A 152 7.99 -0.73 8.00
N SER A 153 7.89 -1.87 7.30
CA SER A 153 7.49 -1.88 5.89
C SER A 153 6.07 -1.33 5.70
N VAL A 154 5.12 -1.81 6.51
CA VAL A 154 3.71 -1.37 6.44
C VAL A 154 3.55 0.08 6.85
N LEU A 155 4.14 0.50 7.98
CA LEU A 155 3.90 1.82 8.55
C LEU A 155 4.67 2.95 7.86
N LEU A 156 5.84 2.66 7.28
CA LEU A 156 6.74 3.69 6.75
C LEU A 156 7.17 3.41 5.31
N ALA A 157 7.66 2.21 5.00
CA ALA A 157 8.26 1.98 3.68
C ALA A 157 7.26 2.11 2.52
N TYR A 158 6.05 1.56 2.65
CA TYR A 158 5.00 1.68 1.64
C TYR A 158 4.44 3.11 1.52
N PRO A 159 4.14 3.83 2.63
CA PRO A 159 3.86 5.26 2.59
C PRO A 159 4.90 6.07 1.83
N PHE A 160 6.19 5.90 2.14
CA PHE A 160 7.26 6.62 1.45
C PHE A 160 7.41 6.20 -0.03
N ALA A 161 7.11 4.94 -0.35
CA ALA A 161 7.08 4.50 -1.74
C ALA A 161 5.94 5.18 -2.52
N LEU A 162 4.77 5.35 -1.91
CA LEU A 162 3.67 6.08 -2.54
C LEU A 162 3.91 7.58 -2.61
N THR A 163 4.56 8.20 -1.62
CA THR A 163 4.95 9.61 -1.74
C THR A 163 5.95 9.80 -2.87
N ALA A 164 6.89 8.86 -3.08
CA ALA A 164 7.81 8.91 -4.21
C ALA A 164 7.11 8.83 -5.58
N LEU A 165 5.91 8.25 -5.65
CA LEU A 165 5.13 8.12 -6.89
C LEU A 165 4.15 9.28 -7.09
N LEU A 166 3.47 9.73 -6.03
CA LEU A 166 2.36 10.67 -6.11
C LEU A 166 2.79 12.13 -5.95
N LEU A 167 3.85 12.38 -5.16
CA LEU A 167 4.27 13.74 -4.83
C LEU A 167 5.04 14.46 -5.95
N PRO A 168 5.84 13.80 -6.80
CA PRO A 168 6.55 14.48 -7.89
C PRO A 168 5.67 15.31 -8.85
N PRO A 169 4.55 14.80 -9.40
CA PRO A 169 3.69 15.61 -10.28
C PRO A 169 3.05 16.80 -9.55
N VAL A 170 2.73 16.61 -8.26
CA VAL A 170 2.20 17.68 -7.39
C VAL A 170 3.22 18.80 -7.21
N VAL A 171 4.47 18.45 -6.92
CA VAL A 171 5.55 19.42 -6.71
C VAL A 171 5.91 20.13 -8.02
N ALA A 172 5.90 19.42 -9.15
CA ALA A 172 6.06 20.04 -10.46
C ALA A 172 4.97 21.11 -10.73
N ALA A 173 3.71 20.79 -10.43
CA ALA A 173 2.61 21.72 -10.64
C ALA A 173 2.66 22.97 -9.74
N LEU A 174 3.24 22.86 -8.54
CA LEU A 174 3.44 24.01 -7.64
C LEU A 174 4.51 24.98 -8.14
N VAL A 175 5.43 24.53 -8.99
CA VAL A 175 6.55 25.34 -9.50
C VAL A 175 6.28 25.86 -10.91
N THR A 176 5.33 25.25 -11.63
CA THR A 176 5.02 25.62 -13.02
C THR A 176 3.54 26.00 -13.19
N PRO A 177 3.23 27.27 -13.51
CA PRO A 177 1.86 27.75 -13.69
C PRO A 177 1.08 27.03 -14.78
N SER A 178 1.74 26.56 -15.85
CA SER A 178 1.07 25.86 -16.96
C SER A 178 0.46 24.51 -16.57
N LEU A 179 0.84 23.94 -15.43
CA LEU A 179 0.30 22.68 -14.90
C LEU A 179 -0.84 22.89 -13.89
N GLU A 180 -1.13 24.14 -13.52
CA GLU A 180 -2.13 24.49 -12.50
C GLU A 180 -3.52 24.01 -12.87
N GLY A 181 -3.99 24.31 -14.08
CA GLY A 181 -5.35 23.94 -14.53
C GLY A 181 -5.58 22.42 -14.65
N VAL A 182 -4.53 21.62 -14.83
CA VAL A 182 -4.65 20.16 -14.99
C VAL A 182 -4.49 19.42 -13.67
N VAL A 183 -3.62 19.91 -12.78
CA VAL A 183 -3.23 19.20 -11.57
C VAL A 183 -3.75 19.88 -10.31
N LEU A 184 -3.65 21.20 -10.19
CA LEU A 184 -4.01 21.93 -8.98
C LEU A 184 -5.53 22.13 -8.89
N GLU A 185 -6.18 22.60 -9.96
CA GLU A 185 -7.64 22.85 -9.95
C GLU A 185 -8.48 21.61 -9.55
N PRO A 186 -8.31 20.43 -10.18
CA PRO A 186 -9.06 19.23 -9.77
C PRO A 186 -8.75 18.81 -8.33
N SER A 187 -7.51 19.03 -7.89
CA SER A 187 -7.08 18.63 -6.56
C SER A 187 -7.59 19.59 -5.48
N TYR A 188 -7.75 20.88 -5.77
CA TYR A 188 -8.44 21.82 -4.88
C TYR A 188 -9.90 21.44 -4.72
N ALA A 189 -10.59 21.07 -5.81
CA ALA A 189 -11.95 20.56 -5.73
C ALA A 189 -12.04 19.28 -4.87
N PHE A 190 -11.10 18.35 -5.04
CA PHE A 190 -11.00 17.16 -4.19
C PHE A 190 -10.74 17.50 -2.72
N ALA A 191 -9.86 18.46 -2.44
CA ALA A 191 -9.56 18.89 -1.07
C ALA A 191 -10.80 19.49 -0.39
N VAL A 192 -11.57 20.31 -1.11
CA VAL A 192 -12.85 20.85 -0.63
C VAL A 192 -13.82 19.73 -0.29
N GLN A 193 -13.99 18.73 -1.18
CA GLN A 193 -14.84 17.56 -0.90
C GLN A 193 -14.38 16.79 0.35
N LEU A 194 -13.07 16.67 0.56
CA LEU A 194 -12.50 15.99 1.72
C LEU A 194 -12.76 16.78 3.03
N LEU A 195 -12.59 18.10 2.98
CA LEU A 195 -12.85 19.04 4.08
C LEU A 195 -14.34 19.15 4.45
N GLU A 196 -15.23 19.01 3.46
CA GLU A 196 -16.68 19.12 3.66
C GLU A 196 -17.35 17.78 3.98
N GLY A 197 -16.73 16.67 3.59
CA GLY A 197 -17.22 15.32 3.90
C GLY A 197 -16.51 14.73 5.12
N PRO A 198 -15.53 13.83 4.94
CA PRO A 198 -14.96 13.04 6.02
C PRO A 198 -14.23 13.86 7.10
N LEU A 199 -13.59 15.00 6.76
CA LEU A 199 -12.90 15.83 7.75
C LEU A 199 -13.82 16.87 8.43
N ALA A 200 -15.04 17.06 7.94
CA ALA A 200 -16.03 17.85 8.67
C ALA A 200 -16.48 17.12 9.95
N VAL A 201 -16.43 15.79 9.94
CA VAL A 201 -16.75 14.96 11.10
C VAL A 201 -15.69 15.14 12.18
N GLY A 202 -16.06 15.82 13.27
CA GLY A 202 -15.18 16.07 14.41
C GLY A 202 -14.37 17.38 14.36
N GLY A 203 -14.71 18.32 13.47
CA GLY A 203 -14.16 19.69 13.47
C GLY A 203 -12.72 19.81 12.95
N LEU A 204 -12.17 18.76 12.31
CA LEU A 204 -10.83 18.80 11.72
C LEU A 204 -10.74 19.81 10.56
N ASN A 205 -11.84 20.04 9.86
CA ASN A 205 -11.94 21.02 8.78
C ASN A 205 -11.70 22.46 9.27
N GLU A 206 -12.27 22.86 10.41
CA GLU A 206 -12.10 24.18 11.01
C GLU A 206 -10.66 24.37 11.48
N LEU A 207 -10.09 23.35 12.12
CA LEU A 207 -8.67 23.33 12.51
C LEU A 207 -7.74 23.51 11.30
N LEU A 208 -8.01 22.79 10.20
CA LEU A 208 -7.19 22.88 9.00
C LEU A 208 -7.35 24.24 8.31
N ARG A 209 -8.59 24.75 8.16
CA ARG A 209 -8.87 26.06 7.54
C ARG A 209 -8.34 27.23 8.36
N ALA A 210 -8.29 27.11 9.69
CA ALA A 210 -7.78 28.16 10.56
C ALA A 210 -6.25 28.25 10.60
N ASN A 211 -5.54 27.14 10.34
CA ASN A 211 -4.08 27.09 10.48
C ASN A 211 -3.33 26.99 9.15
N PHE A 212 -3.99 26.62 8.06
CA PHE A 212 -3.34 26.36 6.77
C PHE A 212 -4.10 26.98 5.61
N GLU A 213 -3.37 27.74 4.78
CA GLU A 213 -3.79 28.08 3.43
C GLU A 213 -3.31 26.97 2.48
N LEU A 214 -4.18 26.48 1.59
CA LEU A 214 -3.86 25.42 0.62
C LEU A 214 -2.96 25.96 -0.51
N ALA A 215 -1.73 26.32 -0.18
CA ALA A 215 -0.72 26.79 -1.10
C ALA A 215 0.63 26.12 -0.81
N GLY A 216 1.43 25.93 -1.86
CA GLY A 216 2.82 25.48 -1.77
C GLY A 216 3.03 24.26 -0.85
N ALA A 217 3.75 24.47 0.24
CA ALA A 217 4.13 23.41 1.18
C ALA A 217 2.93 22.72 1.86
N ALA A 218 1.86 23.46 2.18
CA ALA A 218 0.67 22.87 2.79
C ALA A 218 -0.06 21.94 1.83
N TYR A 219 -0.08 22.29 0.54
CA TYR A 219 -0.64 21.44 -0.51
C TYR A 219 0.19 20.16 -0.71
N ALA A 220 1.52 20.27 -0.72
CA ALA A 220 2.39 19.09 -0.74
C ALA A 220 2.20 18.21 0.52
N ALA A 221 2.05 18.82 1.70
CA ALA A 221 1.80 18.11 2.96
C ALA A 221 0.45 17.35 2.95
N MET A 222 -0.59 17.93 2.35
CA MET A 222 -1.88 17.24 2.14
C MET A 222 -1.69 15.96 1.33
N TRP A 223 -0.96 16.03 0.21
CA TRP A 223 -0.70 14.85 -0.63
C TRP A 223 0.15 13.79 0.07
N VAL A 224 1.12 14.21 0.90
CA VAL A 224 1.83 13.28 1.80
C VAL A 224 0.86 12.62 2.78
N ALA A 225 -0.02 13.40 3.42
CA ALA A 225 -1.01 12.88 4.35
C ALA A 225 -1.99 11.89 3.71
N ILE A 226 -2.29 12.03 2.40
CA ILE A 226 -3.10 11.08 1.62
C ILE A 226 -2.28 9.83 1.23
N ALA A 227 -1.02 10.00 0.86
CA ALA A 227 -0.15 8.91 0.46
C ALA A 227 0.10 7.90 1.60
N PHE A 228 0.07 8.34 2.86
CA PHE A 228 0.27 7.48 4.02
C PHE A 228 -0.84 6.41 4.18
N PRO A 229 -2.13 6.78 4.28
CA PRO A 229 -3.24 5.83 4.27
C PRO A 229 -3.22 4.89 3.07
N LEU A 230 -2.94 5.40 1.86
CA LEU A 230 -2.81 4.55 0.67
C LEU A 230 -1.65 3.56 0.82
N GLY A 231 -0.53 3.99 1.39
CA GLY A 231 0.63 3.16 1.66
C GLY A 231 0.33 2.07 2.67
N TRP A 232 -0.46 2.38 3.71
CA TRP A 232 -0.94 1.41 4.67
C TRP A 232 -1.90 0.39 4.04
N LEU A 233 -2.80 0.82 3.15
CA LEU A 233 -3.67 -0.08 2.42
C LEU A 233 -2.86 -1.08 1.57
N LEU A 234 -1.86 -0.59 0.85
CA LEU A 234 -0.97 -1.44 0.06
C LEU A 234 -0.10 -2.35 0.94
N GLY A 235 0.42 -1.84 2.06
CA GLY A 235 1.14 -2.64 3.04
C GLY A 235 0.29 -3.75 3.65
N LEU A 236 -0.97 -3.44 3.99
CA LEU A 236 -1.95 -4.41 4.48
C LEU A 236 -2.28 -5.46 3.42
N ALA A 237 -2.44 -5.04 2.16
CA ALA A 237 -2.67 -5.93 1.02
C ALA A 237 -1.56 -6.98 0.89
N VAL A 238 -0.29 -6.55 0.91
CA VAL A 238 0.88 -7.45 0.85
C VAL A 238 0.93 -8.34 2.09
N ALA A 239 0.63 -7.79 3.26
CA ALA A 239 0.62 -8.50 4.53
C ALA A 239 -0.46 -9.62 4.56
N LEU A 240 -1.61 -9.40 3.92
CA LEU A 240 -2.65 -10.41 3.71
C LEU A 240 -2.21 -11.46 2.68
N ALA A 241 -1.60 -11.04 1.56
CA ALA A 241 -1.06 -11.97 0.57
C ALA A 241 -0.04 -12.95 1.19
N ASN A 242 0.83 -12.47 2.07
CA ASN A 242 1.79 -13.29 2.82
C ASN A 242 1.11 -14.25 3.82
N LEU A 243 -0.04 -13.87 4.39
CA LEU A 243 -0.83 -14.76 5.24
C LEU A 243 -1.44 -15.92 4.45
N VAL A 244 -1.92 -15.65 3.23
CA VAL A 244 -2.59 -16.64 2.38
C VAL A 244 -1.60 -17.57 1.70
N ARG A 245 -0.56 -17.01 1.09
CA ARG A 245 0.52 -17.74 0.42
C ARG A 245 1.86 -17.29 0.99
N PRO A 246 2.34 -17.92 2.07
CA PRO A 246 3.66 -17.62 2.63
C PRO A 246 4.72 -17.80 1.56
N SER A 247 5.59 -16.81 1.39
CA SER A 247 6.81 -16.96 0.62
C SER A 247 7.79 -17.81 1.43
N SER A 248 8.21 -18.94 0.86
CA SER A 248 9.30 -19.79 1.36
C SER A 248 10.64 -19.30 0.83
#